data_AF-A0A843SAN6-F1
#
_entry.id   AF-A0A843SAN6-F1
#
_cell.length_a   1.000
_cell.length_b   1.000
_cell.length_c   1.000
_cell.angle_alpha   90.00
_cell.angle_beta   90.00
_cell.angle_gamma   90.00
#
_symmetry.space_group_name_H-M   'P 1'
#
loop_
_entity.id
_entity.type
_entity.pdbx_description
1 polymer ?
#
loop_
_entity_poly.entity_id
_entity_poly.type
_entity_poly.pdbx_seq_one_letter_code
_entity_poly.pdbx_strand_id
1 'polypeptide(L)'
;MTDEEREKTAWHEAGHAVMRWLENLPATELTLHETGGLCAGTGRMVSADKTLNVGLAGYAVEATYLLFGTTIDIAASRTSDFDEARECLKSRPHLCWVAVGEKIRIASVDEALEWRFKFVCERLGRYSGLVDL
;
A
#
# COMPACT_ATOMS: atom_id res chain seq x y z
N MET A 1 12.54 19.44 -2.44
CA MET A 1 11.55 18.68 -3.21
C MET A 1 11.20 19.49 -4.45
N THR A 2 11.32 18.91 -5.64
CA THR A 2 10.78 19.50 -6.88
C THR A 2 9.25 19.45 -6.87
N ASP A 3 8.60 20.20 -7.76
CA ASP A 3 7.13 20.14 -7.86
C ASP A 3 6.64 18.72 -8.23
N GLU A 4 7.40 18.01 -9.08
CA GLU A 4 7.14 16.62 -9.45
C GLU A 4 7.27 15.66 -8.26
N GLU A 5 8.33 15.80 -7.45
CA GLU A 5 8.49 15.00 -6.23
C GLU A 5 7.36 15.29 -5.22
N ARG A 6 6.89 16.55 -5.18
CA ARG A 6 5.79 16.98 -4.30
C ARG A 6 4.46 16.41 -4.73
N GLU A 7 4.15 16.44 -6.02
CA GLU A 7 2.94 15.82 -6.58
C GLU A 7 2.94 14.30 -6.35
N LYS A 8 4.07 13.64 -6.62
CA LYS A 8 4.25 12.21 -6.32
C LYS A 8 4.01 11.90 -4.84
N THR A 9 4.58 12.69 -3.94
CA THR A 9 4.38 12.52 -2.49
C THR A 9 2.92 12.76 -2.10
N ALA A 10 2.24 13.74 -2.71
CA ALA A 10 0.82 14.00 -2.47
C ALA A 10 -0.05 12.78 -2.83
N TRP A 11 0.19 12.19 -4.00
CA TRP A 11 -0.51 10.97 -4.42
C TRP A 11 -0.21 9.78 -3.52
N HIS A 12 1.05 9.63 -3.09
CA HIS A 12 1.43 8.58 -2.15
C HIS A 12 0.62 8.66 -0.84
N GLU A 13 0.56 9.85 -0.23
CA GLU A 13 -0.19 10.05 1.00
C GLU A 13 -1.71 9.94 0.80
N ALA A 14 -2.23 10.41 -0.33
CA ALA A 14 -3.63 10.23 -0.71
C ALA A 14 -3.99 8.74 -0.81
N GLY A 15 -3.09 7.90 -1.35
CA GLY A 15 -3.24 6.44 -1.38
C GLY A 15 -3.43 5.84 0.02
N HIS A 16 -2.59 6.24 0.99
CA HIS A 16 -2.75 5.83 2.38
C HIS A 16 -4.09 6.28 2.98
N ALA A 17 -4.50 7.52 2.74
CA ALA A 17 -5.74 8.08 3.26
C ALA A 17 -6.97 7.35 2.71
N VAL A 18 -7.03 7.11 1.40
CA VAL A 18 -8.11 6.38 0.75
C VAL A 18 -8.15 4.93 1.23
N MET A 19 -6.99 4.25 1.34
CA MET A 19 -6.97 2.88 1.84
C MET A 19 -7.42 2.78 3.30
N ARG A 20 -7.07 3.77 4.14
CA ARG A 20 -7.61 3.85 5.50
C ARG A 20 -9.14 3.93 5.51
N TRP A 21 -9.72 4.81 4.68
CA TRP A 21 -11.17 4.91 4.54
C TRP A 21 -11.79 3.57 4.10
N LEU A 22 -11.20 2.90 3.10
CA LEU A 22 -11.63 1.59 2.62
C LEU A 22 -11.51 0.48 3.68
N GLU A 23 -10.58 0.61 4.62
CA GLU A 23 -10.41 -0.29 5.76
C GLU A 23 -11.24 0.10 6.99
N ASN A 24 -12.11 1.12 6.86
CA ASN A 24 -12.89 1.68 7.94
C ASN A 24 -12.00 2.14 9.11
N LEU A 25 -10.85 2.73 8.78
CA LEU A 25 -9.88 3.29 9.70
C LEU A 25 -9.88 4.82 9.58
N PRO A 26 -9.84 5.55 10.70
CA PRO A 26 -9.73 7.01 10.67
C PRO A 26 -8.32 7.44 10.23
N ALA A 27 -8.25 8.37 9.29
CA ALA A 27 -7.09 9.24 9.08
C ALA A 27 -7.28 10.51 9.91
N THR A 28 -6.31 10.83 10.75
CA THR A 28 -6.38 11.98 11.67
C THR A 28 -5.58 13.18 11.17
N GLU A 29 -4.63 12.95 10.28
CA GLU A 29 -3.78 13.97 9.69
C GLU A 29 -3.32 13.51 8.31
N LEU A 30 -3.27 14.45 7.37
CA LEU A 30 -2.74 14.26 6.03
C LEU A 30 -1.94 15.50 5.67
N THR A 31 -0.62 15.39 5.65
CA THR A 31 0.27 16.54 5.47
C THR A 31 1.39 16.25 4.49
N LEU A 32 1.90 17.32 3.87
CA LEU A 32 3.11 17.33 3.07
C LEU A 32 4.12 18.26 3.72
N HIS A 33 5.36 17.82 3.77
CA HIS A 33 6.50 18.55 4.29
C HIS A 33 7.62 18.57 3.25
N GLU A 34 8.64 19.40 3.47
CA GLU A 34 9.76 19.55 2.52
C GLU A 34 10.57 18.26 2.32
N THR A 35 10.47 17.31 3.25
CA THR A 35 11.21 16.04 3.26
C THR A 35 10.35 14.81 2.98
N GLY A 36 9.03 14.96 2.79
CA GLY A 36 8.12 13.83 2.59
C GLY A 36 6.67 14.12 2.98
N GLY A 37 5.86 13.08 3.06
CA GLY A 37 4.46 13.16 3.45
C GLY A 37 4.17 12.41 4.75
N LEU A 38 2.97 12.62 5.28
CA LEU A 38 2.46 11.87 6.41
C LEU A 38 0.94 11.69 6.32
N CYS A 39 0.50 10.44 6.34
CA CYS A 39 -0.87 10.06 6.66
C CYS A 39 -0.90 9.46 8.07
N ALA A 40 -1.36 10.23 9.07
CA ALA A 40 -1.46 9.77 10.45
C ALA A 40 -2.82 9.15 10.78
N GLY A 41 -2.80 8.17 11.67
CA GLY A 41 -4.00 7.53 12.22
C GLY A 41 -4.07 7.74 13.72
N THR A 42 -5.03 7.09 14.37
CA THR A 42 -5.29 7.31 15.81
C THR A 42 -4.26 6.72 16.78
N GLY A 43 -3.22 6.02 16.30
CA GLY A 43 -2.28 5.27 17.15
C GLY A 43 -2.88 4.02 17.83
N ARG A 44 -4.16 3.71 17.57
CA ARG A 44 -4.82 2.50 18.06
C ARG A 44 -4.32 1.26 17.34
N MET A 45 -4.34 0.14 18.04
CA MET A 45 -4.02 -1.16 17.45
C MET A 45 -5.06 -1.52 16.38
N VAL A 46 -4.59 -1.86 15.19
CA VAL A 46 -5.41 -2.37 14.08
C VAL A 46 -4.89 -3.74 13.66
N SER A 47 -5.70 -4.51 12.93
CA SER A 47 -5.27 -5.82 12.44
C SER A 47 -4.11 -5.66 11.46
N ALA A 48 -3.16 -6.60 11.52
CA ALA A 48 -1.98 -6.57 10.68
C ALA A 48 -2.30 -6.59 9.17
N ASP A 49 -3.40 -7.23 8.78
CA ASP A 49 -3.92 -7.22 7.41
C ASP A 49 -4.22 -5.80 6.92
N LYS A 50 -4.92 -5.01 7.75
CA LYS A 50 -5.25 -3.62 7.44
C LYS A 50 -4.02 -2.73 7.42
N THR A 51 -3.10 -2.93 8.37
CA THR A 51 -1.81 -2.23 8.36
C THR A 51 -1.06 -2.49 7.07
N LEU A 52 -1.02 -3.75 6.62
CA LEU A 52 -0.34 -4.14 5.39
C LEU A 52 -0.98 -3.48 4.17
N ASN A 53 -2.31 -3.51 4.07
CA ASN A 53 -3.02 -2.89 2.95
C ASN A 53 -2.77 -1.38 2.90
N VAL A 54 -2.83 -0.70 4.06
CA VAL A 54 -2.54 0.74 4.15
C VAL A 54 -1.08 1.03 3.79
N GLY A 55 -0.11 0.29 4.32
CA GLY A 55 1.31 0.52 4.05
C GLY A 55 1.67 0.37 2.58
N LEU A 56 1.03 -0.56 1.86
CA LEU A 56 1.26 -0.75 0.42
C LEU A 56 0.54 0.29 -0.45
N ALA A 57 -0.41 1.04 0.10
CA ALA A 57 -1.33 1.86 -0.68
C ALA A 57 -0.64 3.04 -1.37
N GLY A 58 0.32 3.69 -0.72
CA GLY A 58 1.03 4.83 -1.30
C GLY A 58 1.78 4.43 -2.57
N TYR A 59 2.61 3.39 -2.48
CA TYR A 59 3.32 2.85 -3.64
C TYR A 59 2.38 2.25 -4.71
N ALA A 60 1.23 1.70 -4.31
CA ALA A 60 0.22 1.21 -5.26
C ALA A 60 -0.38 2.32 -6.11
N VAL A 61 -0.61 3.50 -5.53
CA VAL A 61 -1.02 4.70 -6.29
C VAL A 61 0.10 5.10 -7.24
N GLU A 62 1.35 5.20 -6.78
CA GLU A 62 2.48 5.53 -7.67
C GLU A 62 2.57 4.55 -8.85
N ALA A 63 2.44 3.25 -8.59
CA ALA A 63 2.47 2.22 -9.63
C ALA A 63 1.35 2.36 -10.66
N THR A 64 0.16 2.78 -10.22
CA THR A 64 -1.02 2.90 -11.07
C THR A 64 -0.97 4.17 -11.92
N TYR A 65 -0.55 5.29 -11.33
CA TYR A 65 -0.63 6.62 -11.95
C TYR A 65 0.67 7.12 -12.58
N LEU A 66 1.82 6.72 -12.04
CA LEU A 66 3.12 7.16 -12.56
C LEU A 66 3.75 6.12 -13.47
N LEU A 67 3.50 4.83 -13.20
CA LEU A 67 4.20 3.75 -13.87
C LEU A 67 3.37 3.01 -14.92
N PHE A 68 2.10 3.39 -15.18
CA PHE A 68 1.17 2.87 -16.21
C PHE A 68 1.67 1.62 -16.99
N GLY A 69 1.41 0.43 -16.46
CA GLY A 69 1.73 -0.83 -17.14
C GLY A 69 3.19 -1.29 -17.01
N THR A 70 4.00 -0.62 -16.19
CA THR A 70 5.34 -1.11 -15.82
C THR A 70 5.22 -2.28 -14.86
N THR A 71 5.83 -3.40 -15.22
CA THR A 71 5.97 -4.55 -14.34
C THR A 71 6.95 -4.19 -13.21
N ILE A 72 6.45 -4.05 -11.99
CA ILE A 72 7.28 -3.90 -10.80
C ILE A 72 7.77 -5.29 -10.40
N ASP A 73 9.10 -5.47 -10.39
CA ASP A 73 9.69 -6.65 -9.75
C ASP A 73 9.62 -6.47 -8.23
N ILE A 74 8.52 -6.95 -7.67
CA ILE A 74 8.27 -6.87 -6.23
C ILE A 74 9.34 -7.63 -5.47
N ALA A 75 9.87 -8.75 -5.98
CA ALA A 75 10.89 -9.51 -5.27
C ALA A 75 12.23 -8.75 -5.18
N ALA A 76 12.59 -8.00 -6.23
CA ALA A 76 13.80 -7.20 -6.26
C ALA A 76 13.66 -5.81 -5.59
N SER A 77 12.45 -5.27 -5.50
CA SER A 77 12.22 -3.92 -4.97
C SER A 77 12.51 -3.81 -3.47
N ARG A 78 13.24 -2.75 -3.09
CA ARG A 78 13.70 -2.44 -1.72
C ARG A 78 13.17 -1.09 -1.23
N THR A 79 11.97 -0.71 -1.66
CA THR A 79 11.30 0.47 -1.10
C THR A 79 10.93 0.19 0.36
N SER A 80 10.89 1.23 1.20
CA SER A 80 10.58 1.09 2.64
C SER A 80 9.26 0.35 2.84
N ASP A 81 8.23 0.70 2.07
CA ASP A 81 6.90 0.07 2.17
C ASP A 81 6.94 -1.43 1.93
N PHE A 82 7.74 -1.88 0.96
CA PHE A 82 7.86 -3.31 0.65
C PHE A 82 8.71 -4.04 1.67
N ASP A 83 9.79 -3.44 2.16
CA ASP A 83 10.61 -4.07 3.21
C ASP A 83 9.83 -4.18 4.53
N GLU A 84 9.08 -3.15 4.93
CA GLU A 84 8.19 -3.20 6.10
C GLU A 84 7.08 -4.24 5.93
N ALA A 85 6.47 -4.30 4.73
CA ALA A 85 5.47 -5.31 4.40
C ALA A 85 6.04 -6.73 4.46
N ARG A 86 7.27 -6.96 3.96
CA ARG A 86 7.96 -8.25 4.08
C ARG A 86 8.18 -8.64 5.53
N GLU A 87 8.67 -7.73 6.38
CA GLU A 87 8.87 -8.01 7.79
C GLU A 87 7.54 -8.31 8.52
N CYS A 88 6.46 -7.61 8.13
CA CYS A 88 5.11 -7.91 8.62
C CYS A 88 4.67 -9.35 8.26
N LEU A 89 4.90 -9.77 7.00
CA LEU A 89 4.55 -11.10 6.50
C LEU A 89 5.42 -12.21 7.14
N LYS A 90 6.74 -11.99 7.26
CA LYS A 90 7.66 -12.93 7.94
C LYS A 90 7.24 -13.21 9.38
N SER A 91 6.83 -12.16 10.10
CA SER A 91 6.42 -12.28 11.50
C SER A 91 4.98 -12.82 11.68
N ARG A 92 4.20 -12.92 10.59
CA ARG A 92 2.78 -13.32 10.65
C ARG A 92 2.42 -14.29 9.51
N PRO A 93 2.81 -15.58 9.62
CA PRO A 93 2.64 -16.56 8.54
C PRO A 93 1.19 -16.78 8.06
N HIS A 94 0.19 -16.49 8.91
CA HIS A 94 -1.22 -16.59 8.53
C HIS A 94 -1.62 -15.55 7.46
N LEU A 95 -0.87 -14.45 7.31
CA LEU A 95 -1.09 -13.46 6.26
C LEU A 95 -0.57 -13.92 4.89
N CYS A 96 0.25 -14.98 4.86
CA CYS A 96 0.74 -15.59 3.63
C CYS A 96 -0.24 -16.61 3.02
N TRP A 97 -1.47 -16.71 3.54
CA TRP A 97 -2.49 -17.58 2.98
C TRP A 97 -3.15 -16.84 1.80
N VAL A 98 -2.94 -17.34 0.59
CA VAL A 98 -3.43 -16.72 -0.64
C VAL A 98 -4.43 -17.62 -1.35
N ALA A 99 -5.44 -17.00 -1.97
CA ALA A 99 -6.41 -17.68 -2.80
C ALA A 99 -5.85 -17.87 -4.22
N VAL A 100 -5.95 -19.09 -4.74
CA VAL A 100 -5.59 -19.47 -6.11
C VAL A 100 -6.79 -20.23 -6.71
N GLY A 101 -7.63 -19.50 -7.43
CA GLY A 101 -8.95 -19.99 -7.85
C GLY A 101 -9.83 -20.28 -6.63
N GLU A 102 -10.38 -21.48 -6.53
CA GLU A 102 -11.21 -21.92 -5.40
C GLU A 102 -10.41 -22.49 -4.21
N LYS A 103 -9.08 -22.55 -4.30
CA LYS A 103 -8.21 -23.17 -3.29
C LYS A 103 -7.43 -22.11 -2.52
N ILE A 104 -7.13 -22.40 -1.25
CA ILE A 104 -6.22 -21.60 -0.42
C ILE A 104 -4.92 -22.38 -0.23
N ARG A 105 -3.79 -21.70 -0.36
CA ARG A 105 -2.47 -22.24 -0.04
C ARG A 105 -1.63 -21.25 0.76
N ILE A 106 -0.62 -21.76 1.45
CA ILE A 106 0.43 -20.92 2.03
C ILE A 106 1.41 -20.56 0.91
N ALA A 107 1.62 -19.27 0.70
CA ALA A 107 2.59 -18.70 -0.23
C ALA A 107 3.91 -18.36 0.46
N SER A 108 4.96 -18.18 -0.34
CA SER A 108 6.18 -17.51 0.15
C SER A 108 5.87 -16.06 0.55
N VAL A 109 6.78 -15.42 1.28
CA VAL A 109 6.62 -14.01 1.67
C VAL A 109 6.48 -13.10 0.44
N ASP A 110 7.32 -13.28 -0.58
CA ASP A 110 7.28 -12.43 -1.77
C ASP A 110 6.04 -12.72 -2.64
N GLU A 111 5.61 -13.99 -2.74
CA GLU A 111 4.34 -14.34 -3.41
C GLU A 111 3.13 -13.72 -2.69
N ALA A 112 3.13 -13.76 -1.36
CA ALA A 112 2.07 -13.14 -0.55
C ALA A 112 2.09 -11.62 -0.69
N LEU A 113 3.27 -11.00 -0.70
CA LEU A 113 3.44 -9.57 -0.93
C LEU A 113 2.92 -9.16 -2.31
N GLU A 114 3.26 -9.90 -3.35
CA GLU A 114 2.76 -9.65 -4.71
C GLU A 114 1.24 -9.77 -4.79
N TRP A 115 0.67 -10.83 -4.19
CA TRP A 115 -0.78 -11.00 -4.13
C TRP A 115 -1.46 -9.83 -3.41
N ARG A 116 -0.89 -9.39 -2.29
CA ARG A 116 -1.41 -8.26 -1.50
C ARG A 116 -1.30 -6.94 -2.24
N PHE A 117 -0.18 -6.70 -2.90
CA PHE A 117 0.02 -5.49 -3.68
C PHE A 117 -1.00 -5.41 -4.82
N LYS A 118 -1.21 -6.50 -5.57
CA LYS A 118 -2.25 -6.58 -6.61
C LYS A 118 -3.64 -6.31 -6.04
N PHE A 119 -3.98 -6.92 -4.90
CA PHE A 119 -5.25 -6.67 -4.21
C PHE A 119 -5.44 -5.19 -3.83
N VAL A 120 -4.39 -4.53 -3.31
CA VAL A 120 -4.41 -3.11 -2.97
C VAL A 120 -4.59 -2.24 -4.22
N CYS A 121 -3.84 -2.51 -5.29
CA CYS A 121 -3.99 -1.82 -6.58
C CYS A 121 -5.41 -1.96 -7.14
N GLU A 122 -5.97 -3.17 -7.16
CA GLU A 122 -7.34 -3.42 -7.64
C GLU A 122 -8.39 -2.68 -6.81
N ARG A 123 -8.20 -2.58 -5.50
CA ARG A 123 -9.12 -1.83 -4.63
C ARG A 123 -9.02 -0.34 -4.89
N LEU A 124 -7.82 0.22 -4.92
CA LEU A 124 -7.61 1.65 -5.16
C LEU A 124 -8.05 2.06 -6.56
N GLY A 125 -7.82 1.23 -7.58
CA GLY A 125 -8.23 1.51 -8.95
C GLY A 125 -9.75 1.71 -9.12
N ARG A 126 -10.58 1.12 -8.24
CA ARG A 126 -12.04 1.37 -8.25
C ARG A 126 -12.43 2.74 -7.67
N TYR A 127 -11.51 3.39 -6.97
CA TYR A 127 -11.70 4.68 -6.30
C TYR A 127 -10.62 5.68 -6.74
N SER A 128 -10.09 5.52 -7.96
CA SER A 128 -9.04 6.37 -8.52
C SER A 128 -9.42 7.87 -8.44
N GLY A 129 -10.68 8.21 -8.73
CA GLY A 129 -11.17 9.58 -8.61
C GLY A 129 -11.21 10.18 -7.19
N LEU A 130 -10.92 9.41 -6.13
CA LEU A 130 -10.71 9.94 -4.77
C LEU A 130 -9.23 10.25 -4.48
N VAL A 131 -8.32 9.73 -5.29
CA VAL A 131 -6.88 9.98 -5.22
C VAL A 131 -6.48 11.12 -6.16
N ASP A 132 -7.21 11.28 -7.27
CA ASP A 132 -7.04 12.40 -8.19
C ASP A 132 -7.37 13.73 -7.47
N LEU A 133 -6.36 14.57 -7.28
CA LEU A 133 -6.43 15.92 -6.68
C LEU A 133 -6.50 17.00 -7.76
#